data_AF-A0A7C2AJ84-F1
#
_entry.id   AF-A0A7C2AJ84-F1
#
_cell.length_a   1.000
_cell.length_b   1.000
_cell.length_c   1.000
_cell.angle_alpha   90.00
_cell.angle_beta   90.00
_cell.angle_gamma   90.00
#
_symmetry.space_group_name_H-M   'P 1'
#
loop_
_entity.id
_entity.type
_entity.pdbx_description
1 polymer ?
#
loop_
_entity_poly.entity_id
_entity_poly.type
_entity_poly.pdbx_seq_one_letter_code
_entity_poly.pdbx_strand_id
1 'polypeptide(L)'
;MRGAAEEDAPRLSPPTLVVHRSSPEVAEEFAARLREEGIAAEALDRPGLLVLLATFGSYRVRIGVPPEQEEEARAAMAAWDREAAPRMEELASGLRRQVKLAAIPFVLVALAGVLLTDGWDFVPWLACAAPAAALITFLALALVERGRNS
;
A
#
# COMPACT_ATOMS: atom_id res chain seq x y z
N MET A 1 54.55 14.43 28.05
CA MET A 1 53.77 13.24 28.43
C MET A 1 52.30 13.64 28.63
N ARG A 2 51.53 13.74 27.54
CA ARG A 2 50.05 13.85 27.58
C ARG A 2 49.52 12.57 26.94
N GLY A 3 49.25 11.56 27.77
CA GLY A 3 48.48 10.37 27.37
C GLY A 3 47.04 10.78 27.08
N ALA A 4 46.47 10.33 25.96
CA ALA A 4 45.85 9.01 25.86
C ALA A 4 44.65 8.89 26.82
N ALA A 5 43.64 9.69 26.54
CA ALA A 5 42.27 9.50 27.00
C ALA A 5 41.35 10.02 25.88
N GLU A 6 41.58 9.53 24.66
CA GLU A 6 40.56 9.59 23.62
C GLU A 6 39.71 8.35 23.85
N GLU A 7 38.67 8.62 24.62
CA GLU A 7 37.60 7.77 25.10
C GLU A 7 37.13 6.83 24.00
N ASP A 8 37.21 5.54 24.32
CA ASP A 8 36.76 4.39 23.53
C ASP A 8 35.23 4.44 23.42
N ALA A 9 34.71 5.43 22.70
CA ALA A 9 33.31 5.51 22.35
C ALA A 9 33.01 4.24 21.54
N PRO A 10 32.05 3.39 21.98
CA PRO A 10 31.73 2.17 21.27
C PRO A 10 31.38 2.57 19.84
N ARG A 11 32.21 2.14 18.88
CA ARG A 11 31.94 2.33 17.46
C ARG A 11 30.65 1.56 17.19
N LEU A 12 29.52 2.27 17.21
CA LEU A 12 28.22 1.72 16.84
C LEU A 12 28.41 1.13 15.44
N SER A 13 28.40 -0.21 15.36
CA SER A 13 28.42 -0.92 14.09
C SER A 13 27.35 -0.31 13.19
N PRO A 14 27.64 -0.08 11.90
CA PRO A 14 26.66 0.54 11.01
C PRO A 14 25.36 -0.28 11.06
N PRO A 15 24.19 0.36 11.21
CA PRO A 15 22.93 -0.36 11.32
C PRO A 15 22.71 -1.21 10.07
N THR A 16 22.31 -2.47 10.26
CA THR A 16 21.90 -3.31 9.15
C THR A 16 20.52 -2.86 8.65
N LEU A 17 20.37 -2.81 7.33
CA LEU A 17 19.17 -2.32 6.67
C LEU A 17 18.25 -3.48 6.30
N VAL A 18 17.08 -3.53 6.94
CA VAL A 18 15.98 -4.40 6.50
C VAL A 18 15.07 -3.57 5.59
N VAL A 19 14.88 -4.02 4.35
CA VAL A 19 14.04 -3.32 3.37
C VAL A 19 12.64 -3.92 3.39
N HIS A 20 11.65 -3.10 3.71
CA HIS A 20 10.24 -3.48 3.68
C HIS A 20 9.47 -2.62 2.66
N ARG A 21 8.54 -3.23 1.91
CA ARG A 21 7.77 -2.52 0.89
C ARG A 21 6.37 -2.22 1.41
N SER A 22 6.20 -1.06 2.02
CA SER A 22 4.93 -0.61 2.60
C SER A 22 4.77 0.91 2.52
N SER A 23 3.65 1.44 3.01
CA SER A 23 3.52 2.88 3.24
C SER A 23 4.42 3.31 4.41
N PRO A 24 4.84 4.58 4.47
CA PRO A 24 5.63 5.10 5.58
C PRO A 24 4.97 4.87 6.94
N GLU A 25 3.65 5.01 7.01
CA GLU A 25 2.87 4.81 8.24
C GLU A 25 2.97 3.37 8.74
N VAL A 26 2.83 2.38 7.83
CA VAL A 26 2.94 0.96 8.18
C VAL A 26 4.38 0.61 8.58
N ALA A 27 5.38 1.22 7.95
CA ALA A 27 6.78 1.01 8.33
C ALA A 27 7.11 1.61 9.71
N GLU A 28 6.55 2.79 10.05
CA GLU A 28 6.68 3.37 11.38
C GLU A 28 5.97 2.52 12.45
N GLU A 29 4.78 1.99 12.15
CA GLU A 29 4.06 1.08 13.03
C GLU A 29 4.88 -0.21 13.28
N PHE A 30 5.44 -0.80 12.22
CA PHE A 30 6.28 -1.98 12.36
C PHE A 30 7.56 -1.70 13.15
N ALA A 31 8.22 -0.55 12.92
CA ALA A 31 9.37 -0.12 13.72
C ALA A 31 9.00 0.15 15.18
N ALA A 32 7.78 0.62 15.47
CA ALA A 32 7.29 0.75 16.85
C ALA A 32 7.11 -0.62 17.51
N ARG A 33 6.51 -1.60 16.83
CA ARG A 33 6.35 -2.95 17.37
C ARG A 33 7.69 -3.66 17.60
N LEU A 34 8.65 -3.52 16.68
CA LEU A 34 10.00 -4.04 16.90
C LEU A 34 10.62 -3.48 18.19
N ARG A 35 10.43 -2.19 18.47
CA ARG A 35 10.89 -1.57 19.73
C ARG A 35 10.17 -2.12 20.96
N GLU A 36 8.88 -2.43 20.87
CA GLU A 36 8.13 -3.09 21.95
C GLU A 36 8.65 -4.51 22.23
N GLU A 37 9.13 -5.21 21.21
CA GLU A 37 9.78 -6.52 21.31
C GLU A 37 11.25 -6.43 21.75
N GLY A 38 11.76 -5.23 22.05
CA GLY A 38 13.13 -5.00 22.52
C GLY A 38 14.17 -4.84 21.40
N ILE A 39 13.73 -4.79 20.14
CA ILE A 39 14.59 -4.61 18.96
C ILE A 39 14.72 -3.12 18.67
N ALA A 40 15.95 -2.60 18.65
CA ALA A 40 16.20 -1.18 18.43
C ALA A 40 16.02 -0.80 16.95
N ALA A 41 14.76 -0.68 16.49
CA ALA A 41 14.42 -0.39 15.10
C ALA A 41 14.10 1.09 14.85
N GLU A 42 14.55 1.62 13.72
CA GLU A 42 14.22 2.97 13.25
C GLU A 42 13.90 2.99 11.75
N ALA A 43 12.82 3.67 11.36
CA ALA A 43 12.50 3.90 9.95
C ALA A 43 13.38 5.05 9.41
N LEU A 44 14.22 4.75 8.42
CA LEU A 44 15.22 5.68 7.90
C LEU A 44 14.72 6.52 6.72
N ASP A 45 13.67 6.07 6.05
CA ASP A 45 13.16 6.75 4.86
C ASP A 45 11.89 7.55 5.16
N ARG A 46 11.88 8.82 4.72
CA ARG A 46 10.69 9.67 4.69
C ARG A 46 10.45 10.17 3.26
N PRO A 47 9.69 9.42 2.44
CA PRO A 47 9.42 9.85 1.07
C PRO A 47 8.59 11.13 1.06
N GLY A 48 8.93 12.06 0.17
CA GLY A 48 8.11 13.24 -0.07
C GLY A 48 6.76 12.89 -0.73
N LEU A 49 5.79 13.81 -0.64
CA LEU A 49 4.43 13.62 -1.19
C LEU A 49 4.42 13.20 -2.67
N LEU A 50 5.29 13.80 -3.49
CA LEU A 50 5.40 13.48 -4.92
C LEU A 50 5.80 12.01 -5.15
N VAL A 51 6.68 11.46 -4.33
CA VAL A 51 7.11 10.06 -4.45
C VAL A 51 5.97 9.14 -4.06
N LEU A 52 5.26 9.46 -2.97
CA LEU A 52 4.08 8.69 -2.54
C LEU A 52 2.98 8.67 -3.59
N LEU A 53 2.72 9.80 -4.25
CA LEU A 53 1.75 9.89 -5.35
C LEU A 53 2.20 9.07 -6.56
N ALA A 54 3.47 9.18 -6.97
CA ALA A 54 4.00 8.46 -8.12
C ALA A 54 4.03 6.94 -7.92
N THR A 55 4.19 6.47 -6.68
CA THR A 55 4.23 5.04 -6.36
C THR A 55 2.88 4.48 -5.91
N PHE A 56 1.80 5.26 -6.02
CA PHE A 56 0.46 4.89 -5.53
C PHE A 56 0.49 4.39 -4.08
N GLY A 57 1.30 5.03 -3.23
CA GLY A 57 1.44 4.68 -1.81
C GLY A 57 2.31 3.45 -1.50
N SER A 58 2.82 2.72 -2.50
CA SER A 58 3.72 1.57 -2.28
C SER A 58 5.18 2.01 -2.43
N TYR A 59 5.83 2.29 -1.31
CA TYR A 59 7.23 2.72 -1.28
C TYR A 59 8.12 1.64 -0.62
N ARG A 60 9.43 1.65 -0.89
CA ARG A 60 10.39 0.77 -0.20
C ARG A 60 10.97 1.56 0.97
N VAL A 61 10.56 1.22 2.19
CA VAL A 61 11.08 1.82 3.42
C VAL A 61 12.22 0.96 3.96
N ARG A 62 13.34 1.59 4.26
CA ARG A 62 14.46 0.98 4.96
C ARG A 62 14.28 1.16 6.46
N ILE A 63 14.38 0.05 7.18
CA ILE A 63 14.35 0.01 8.64
C ILE A 63 15.76 -0.36 9.09
N GLY A 64 16.38 0.52 9.86
CA GLY A 64 17.67 0.28 10.49
C GLY A 64 17.48 -0.58 11.74
N VAL A 65 18.27 -1.63 11.86
CA VAL A 65 18.29 -2.56 13.00
C VAL A 65 19.74 -2.86 13.38
N PRO A 66 20.08 -3.08 14.67
CA PRO A 66 21.39 -3.56 15.06
C PRO A 66 21.75 -4.86 14.34
N PRO A 67 23.00 -5.02 13.87
CA PRO A 67 23.42 -6.24 13.17
C PRO A 67 23.26 -7.50 14.03
N GLU A 68 23.34 -7.39 15.35
CA GLU A 68 23.17 -8.49 16.29
C GLU A 68 21.72 -9.02 16.32
N GLN A 69 20.75 -8.23 15.88
CA GLN A 69 19.32 -8.51 15.94
C GLN A 69 18.68 -8.66 14.54
N GLU A 70 19.49 -8.70 13.49
CA GLU A 70 19.00 -8.76 12.10
C GLU A 70 18.12 -9.99 11.84
N GLU A 71 18.51 -11.15 12.36
CA GLU A 71 17.79 -12.41 12.15
C GLU A 71 16.43 -12.40 12.87
N GLU A 72 16.38 -11.89 14.10
CA GLU A 72 15.13 -11.68 14.85
C GLU A 72 14.20 -10.69 14.14
N ALA A 73 14.72 -9.54 13.68
CA ALA A 73 13.92 -8.57 12.95
C ALA A 73 13.36 -9.14 11.63
N ARG A 74 14.14 -9.96 10.93
CA ARG A 74 13.67 -10.66 9.71
C ARG A 74 12.57 -11.68 10.04
N ALA A 75 12.71 -12.41 11.13
CA ALA A 75 11.69 -13.36 11.59
C ALA A 75 10.39 -12.65 12.01
N ALA A 76 10.49 -11.54 12.75
CA ALA A 76 9.36 -10.70 13.14
C ALA A 76 8.64 -10.11 11.91
N MET A 77 9.40 -9.66 10.89
CA MET A 77 8.83 -9.17 9.63
C MET A 77 8.05 -10.28 8.89
N ALA A 78 8.62 -11.48 8.80
CA ALA A 78 7.95 -12.62 8.17
C ALA A 78 6.71 -13.09 8.97
N ALA A 79 6.68 -12.91 10.29
CA ALA A 79 5.50 -13.16 11.11
C ALA A 79 4.41 -12.11 10.83
N TRP A 80 4.79 -10.83 10.80
CA TRP A 80 3.90 -9.71 10.49
C TRP A 80 3.25 -9.86 9.11
N ASP A 81 4.03 -10.19 8.08
CA ASP A 81 3.50 -10.40 6.72
C ASP A 81 2.46 -11.53 6.67
N ARG A 82 2.67 -12.60 7.45
CA ARG A 82 1.70 -13.70 7.57
C ARG A 82 0.44 -13.29 8.33
N GLU A 83 0.54 -12.45 9.37
CA GLU A 83 -0.60 -11.88 10.09
C GLU A 83 -1.40 -10.87 9.24
N ALA A 84 -0.72 -10.17 8.33
CA ALA A 84 -1.33 -9.20 7.43
C ALA A 84 -2.01 -9.85 6.21
N ALA A 85 -1.53 -11.01 5.76
CA ALA A 85 -2.08 -11.74 4.62
C ALA A 85 -3.61 -11.95 4.64
N PRO A 86 -4.25 -12.45 5.70
CA PRO A 86 -5.70 -12.67 5.70
C PRO A 86 -6.49 -11.36 5.58
N ARG A 87 -6.05 -10.28 6.24
CA ARG A 87 -6.68 -8.95 6.14
C ARG A 87 -6.58 -8.39 4.72
N MET A 88 -5.45 -8.58 4.06
CA MET A 88 -5.27 -8.19 2.66
C MET A 88 -6.15 -9.00 1.71
N GLU A 89 -6.35 -10.30 1.98
CA GLU A 89 -7.21 -11.16 1.17
C GLU A 89 -8.69 -10.79 1.30
N GLU A 90 -9.15 -10.44 2.51
CA GLU A 90 -10.49 -9.89 2.75
C GLU A 90 -10.71 -8.59 1.97
N LEU A 91 -9.77 -7.64 2.08
CA LEU A 91 -9.83 -6.38 1.33
C LEU A 91 -9.82 -6.63 -0.18
N ALA A 92 -8.97 -7.52 -0.67
CA ALA A 92 -8.92 -7.89 -2.08
C ALA A 92 -10.21 -8.55 -2.55
N SER A 93 -10.88 -9.35 -1.72
CA SER A 93 -12.17 -9.98 -2.05
C SER A 93 -13.29 -8.94 -2.19
N GLY A 94 -13.33 -7.93 -1.30
CA GLY A 94 -14.25 -6.80 -1.38
C GLY A 94 -14.03 -5.99 -2.65
N LEU A 95 -12.77 -5.66 -2.94
CA LEU A 95 -12.38 -4.92 -4.14
C LEU A 95 -12.71 -5.69 -5.42
N ARG A 96 -12.43 -7.00 -5.47
CA ARG A 96 -12.79 -7.87 -6.60
C ARG A 96 -14.30 -7.87 -6.84
N ARG A 97 -15.10 -7.90 -5.78
CA ARG A 97 -16.56 -7.84 -5.89
C ARG A 97 -17.01 -6.50 -6.46
N GLN A 98 -16.44 -5.39 -5.99
CA GLN A 98 -16.76 -4.06 -6.51
C GLN A 98 -16.34 -3.88 -7.97
N VAL A 99 -15.14 -4.32 -8.35
CA VAL A 99 -14.67 -4.28 -9.74
C VAL A 99 -15.60 -5.09 -10.65
N LYS A 100 -16.03 -6.28 -10.21
CA LYS A 100 -17.03 -7.07 -10.95
C LYS A 100 -18.36 -6.34 -11.10
N LEU A 101 -18.86 -5.71 -10.03
CA LEU A 101 -20.11 -4.95 -10.08
C LEU A 101 -19.99 -3.69 -10.96
N ALA A 102 -18.85 -3.01 -10.93
CA ALA A 102 -18.57 -1.85 -11.77
C ALA A 102 -18.37 -2.22 -13.26
N ALA A 103 -17.97 -3.47 -13.55
CA ALA A 103 -17.83 -3.95 -14.93
C ALA A 103 -19.19 -4.22 -15.60
N ILE A 104 -20.24 -4.56 -14.83
CA ILE A 104 -21.58 -4.86 -15.36
C ILE A 104 -22.14 -3.71 -16.22
N PRO A 105 -22.21 -2.44 -15.74
CA PRO A 105 -22.70 -1.34 -16.57
C PRO A 105 -21.84 -1.13 -17.82
N PHE A 106 -20.53 -1.37 -17.74
CA PHE A 106 -19.64 -1.24 -18.90
C PHE A 106 -19.96 -2.28 -19.98
N VAL A 107 -20.18 -3.54 -19.57
CA VAL A 107 -20.60 -4.63 -20.48
C VAL A 107 -21.99 -4.36 -21.05
N LEU A 108 -22.93 -3.87 -20.25
CA LEU A 108 -24.29 -3.53 -20.71
C LEU A 108 -24.28 -2.38 -21.73
N VAL A 109 -23.48 -1.34 -21.49
CA VAL A 109 -23.35 -0.23 -22.43
C VAL A 109 -22.64 -0.67 -23.72
N ALA A 110 -21.61 -1.52 -23.63
CA ALA A 110 -20.97 -2.10 -24.80
C ALA A 110 -21.94 -2.98 -25.61
N LEU A 111 -22.73 -3.82 -24.94
CA LEU A 111 -23.72 -4.69 -25.58
C LEU A 111 -24.86 -3.89 -26.21
N ALA A 112 -25.37 -2.86 -25.52
CA ALA A 112 -26.35 -1.94 -26.07
C ALA A 112 -25.80 -1.19 -27.28
N GLY A 113 -24.52 -0.78 -27.24
CA GLY A 113 -23.84 -0.20 -28.39
C GLY A 113 -23.80 -1.12 -29.59
N VAL A 114 -23.42 -2.39 -29.40
CA VAL A 114 -23.39 -3.39 -30.48
C VAL A 114 -24.78 -3.71 -31.03
N LEU A 115 -25.81 -3.75 -30.18
CA LEU A 115 -27.19 -4.05 -30.58
C LEU A 115 -27.90 -2.86 -31.24
N LEU A 116 -27.50 -1.62 -30.94
CA LEU A 116 -28.09 -0.40 -31.48
C LEU A 116 -27.38 0.12 -32.74
N THR A 117 -26.22 -0.44 -33.10
CA THR A 117 -25.52 -0.07 -34.33
C THR A 117 -26.07 -0.81 -35.56
N ASP A 118 -27.06 -0.20 -36.20
CA ASP A 118 -27.27 -0.31 -37.66
C ASP A 118 -26.57 0.86 -38.42
N GLY A 119 -25.79 1.70 -37.72
CA GLY A 119 -25.07 2.83 -38.29
C GLY A 119 -24.00 3.43 -37.36
N TRP A 120 -22.95 4.02 -37.95
CA TRP A 120 -21.70 4.43 -37.28
C TRP A 120 -21.77 5.75 -36.47
N ASP A 121 -22.91 6.47 -36.49
CA ASP A 121 -23.02 7.82 -35.89
C ASP A 121 -23.22 7.84 -34.36
N PHE A 122 -23.44 6.68 -33.70
CA PHE A 122 -23.75 6.59 -32.27
C PHE A 122 -22.53 6.32 -31.36
N VAL A 123 -21.39 5.93 -31.94
CA VAL A 123 -20.14 5.57 -31.26
C VAL A 123 -19.58 6.68 -30.33
N PRO A 124 -19.57 7.98 -30.69
CA PRO A 124 -18.99 9.01 -29.83
C PRO A 124 -19.80 9.27 -28.55
N TRP A 125 -21.12 9.04 -28.57
CA TRP A 125 -21.99 9.23 -27.40
C TRP A 125 -21.79 8.11 -26.37
N LEU A 126 -21.65 6.87 -26.83
CA LEU A 126 -21.31 5.71 -25.98
C LEU A 126 -19.92 5.87 -25.33
N ALA A 127 -18.95 6.39 -26.07
CA ALA A 127 -17.60 6.66 -25.55
C ALA A 127 -17.60 7.68 -24.41
N CYS A 128 -18.57 8.60 -24.34
CA CYS A 128 -18.70 9.56 -23.24
C CYS A 128 -19.63 9.05 -22.12
N ALA A 129 -20.76 8.41 -22.46
CA ALA A 129 -21.77 8.01 -21.49
C ALA A 129 -21.35 6.78 -20.67
N ALA A 130 -20.64 5.81 -21.27
CA ALA A 130 -20.19 4.61 -20.57
C ALA A 130 -19.21 4.90 -19.42
N PRO A 131 -18.13 5.68 -19.61
CA PRO A 131 -17.23 6.02 -18.51
C PRO A 131 -17.89 6.91 -17.46
N ALA A 132 -18.78 7.83 -17.84
CA ALA A 132 -19.52 8.65 -16.88
C ALA A 132 -20.46 7.81 -16.00
N ALA A 133 -21.22 6.88 -16.59
CA ALA A 133 -22.09 5.97 -15.84
C ALA A 133 -21.30 5.01 -14.94
N ALA A 134 -20.16 4.51 -15.41
CA ALA A 134 -19.26 3.68 -14.60
C ALA A 134 -18.69 4.47 -13.42
N LEU A 135 -18.26 5.72 -13.63
CA LEU A 135 -17.76 6.59 -12.57
C LEU A 135 -18.84 6.91 -11.53
N ILE A 136 -20.06 7.24 -11.95
CA ILE A 136 -21.19 7.50 -11.03
C ILE A 136 -21.53 6.25 -10.23
N THR A 137 -21.56 5.07 -10.86
CA THR A 137 -21.85 3.80 -10.18
C THR A 137 -20.76 3.46 -9.17
N PHE A 138 -19.49 3.69 -9.52
CA PHE A 138 -18.36 3.51 -8.62
C PHE A 138 -18.43 4.46 -7.40
N LEU A 139 -18.73 5.74 -7.64
CA LEU A 139 -18.89 6.74 -6.57
C LEU A 139 -20.07 6.41 -5.65
N ALA A 140 -21.20 5.97 -6.21
CA ALA A 140 -22.37 5.57 -5.43
C ALA A 140 -22.08 4.35 -4.54
N LEU A 141 -21.36 3.35 -5.06
CA LEU A 141 -20.92 2.18 -4.28
C LEU A 141 -19.95 2.58 -3.16
N ALA A 142 -18.98 3.45 -3.46
CA ALA A 142 -18.01 3.94 -2.47
C ALA A 142 -18.68 4.75 -1.33
N LEU A 143 -19.71 5.54 -1.64
CA LEU A 143 -20.49 6.29 -0.65
C LEU A 143 -21.31 5.38 0.27
N VAL A 144 -21.93 4.33 -0.28
CA VAL A 144 -22.74 3.38 0.50
C VAL A 144 -21.87 2.59 1.48
N GLU A 145 -20.66 2.21 1.09
CA GLU A 145 -19.74 1.51 2.00
C GLU A 145 -19.17 2.42 3.09
N ARG A 146 -18.87 3.68 2.79
CA ARG A 146 -18.44 4.65 3.81
C ARG A 146 -19.52 4.82 4.89
N GLY A 147 -20.79 4.82 4.51
CA GLY A 147 -21.92 4.89 5.45
C GLY A 147 -22.18 3.60 6.25
N ARG A 148 -21.62 2.45 5.86
CA ARG A 148 -21.73 1.18 6.62
C ARG A 148 -20.62 1.01 7.67
N ASN A 149 -19.50 1.70 7.51
CA ASN A 149 -18.33 1.61 8.37
C ASN A 149 -18.19 2.81 9.33
N SER A 150 -19.19 3.70 9.38
CA SER A 150 -19.33 4.80 10.34
C SER A 150 -20.48 4.51 11.29
#